data_AF-A0A6J0WN13-F1
#
_entry.id   AF-A0A6J0WN13-F1
#
_cell.length_a   1.000
_cell.length_b   1.000
_cell.length_c   1.000
_cell.angle_alpha   90.00
_cell.angle_beta   90.00
_cell.angle_gamma   90.00
#
_symmetry.space_group_name_H-M   'P 1'
#
loop_
_entity.id
_entity.type
_entity.pdbx_description
1 polymer ?
#
loop_
_entity_poly.entity_id
_entity_poly.type
_entity_poly.pdbx_seq_one_letter_code
_entity_poly.pdbx_strand_id
1 'polypeptide(L)'
;MRVQNDSYVINSVIYELNVTAQTFVRFQEIRTCSALDWEFFSVGEDYFLVVANSFDGNTFSVNSIIYRWQGYEGFVAVHSLPTFGCRDWEAFRTAAGSYLVYSSAKEPLSRVLKLRTG
;
A
#
# COMPACT_ATOMS: atom_id res chain seq x y z
N MET A 1 -22.33 -28.07 3.18
CA MET A 1 -21.31 -27.10 3.62
C MET A 1 -20.77 -26.41 2.39
N ARG A 2 -21.06 -25.12 2.18
CA ARG A 2 -20.32 -24.33 1.19
C ARG A 2 -19.01 -23.95 1.86
N VAL A 3 -17.88 -24.41 1.32
CA VAL A 3 -16.57 -23.86 1.68
C VAL A 3 -16.54 -22.48 1.03
N GLN A 4 -16.89 -21.46 1.80
CA GLN A 4 -16.72 -20.09 1.36
C GLN A 4 -15.21 -19.86 1.30
N ASN A 5 -14.68 -19.75 0.08
CA ASN A 5 -13.27 -19.44 -0.16
C ASN A 5 -13.07 -17.94 0.07
N ASP A 6 -13.37 -17.48 1.28
CA ASP A 6 -13.20 -16.10 1.73
C ASP A 6 -11.71 -15.85 1.99
N SER A 7 -10.89 -16.01 0.95
CA SER A 7 -9.48 -15.67 1.01
C SER A 7 -9.38 -14.17 1.16
N TYR A 8 -8.95 -13.70 2.34
CA TYR A 8 -8.60 -12.30 2.57
C TYR A 8 -7.29 -11.93 1.88
N VAL A 9 -6.55 -12.93 1.38
CA VAL A 9 -5.35 -12.74 0.57
C VAL A 9 -5.70 -12.85 -0.90
N ILE A 10 -5.80 -11.72 -1.58
CA ILE A 10 -6.19 -11.59 -3.00
C ILE A 10 -5.30 -10.58 -3.71
N ASN A 11 -5.37 -10.54 -5.03
CA ASN A 11 -4.61 -9.58 -5.82
C ASN A 11 -5.36 -8.24 -5.89
N SER A 12 -4.68 -7.15 -5.54
CA SER A 12 -5.00 -5.82 -6.05
C SER A 12 -4.48 -5.70 -7.47
N VAL A 13 -5.11 -4.85 -8.29
CA VAL A 13 -4.74 -4.67 -9.69
C VAL A 13 -4.45 -3.20 -9.95
N ILE A 14 -3.25 -2.91 -10.44
CA ILE A 14 -2.88 -1.61 -10.99
C ILE A 14 -3.33 -1.60 -12.45
N TYR A 15 -4.05 -0.56 -12.83
CA TYR A 15 -4.46 -0.31 -14.19
C TYR A 15 -3.72 0.89 -14.77
N GLU A 16 -3.40 0.81 -16.05
CA GLU A 16 -2.84 1.93 -16.82
C GLU A 16 -3.89 2.46 -17.78
N LEU A 17 -3.97 3.80 -17.92
CA LEU A 17 -4.89 4.43 -18.86
C LEU A 17 -4.30 4.36 -20.27
N ASN A 18 -4.90 3.56 -21.15
CA ASN A 18 -4.68 3.67 -22.58
C ASN A 18 -5.50 4.86 -23.11
N VAL A 19 -4.82 5.99 -23.33
CA VAL A 19 -5.45 7.24 -23.75
C VAL A 19 -6.10 7.13 -25.13
N THR A 20 -5.46 6.43 -26.07
CA THR A 20 -5.99 6.23 -27.44
C THR A 20 -7.26 5.40 -27.43
N ALA A 21 -7.27 4.32 -26.66
CA ALA A 21 -8.42 3.43 -26.53
C ALA A 21 -9.43 3.90 -25.47
N GLN A 22 -9.15 5.01 -24.78
CA GLN A 22 -9.96 5.58 -23.68
C GLN A 22 -10.40 4.54 -22.64
N THR A 23 -9.48 3.64 -22.28
CA THR A 23 -9.79 2.53 -21.38
C THR A 23 -8.64 2.23 -20.43
N PHE A 24 -8.97 1.71 -19.25
CA PHE A 24 -8.00 1.19 -18.31
C PHE A 24 -7.68 -0.26 -18.64
N VAL A 25 -6.40 -0.54 -18.86
CA VAL A 25 -5.88 -1.90 -19.09
C VAL A 25 -5.12 -2.38 -17.87
N ARG A 26 -5.20 -3.68 -17.56
CA ARG A 26 -4.46 -4.24 -16.43
C ARG A 26 -2.96 -4.10 -16.70
N PHE A 27 -2.25 -3.50 -15.75
CA PHE A 27 -0.81 -3.28 -15.83
C PHE A 27 -0.06 -4.27 -14.94
N GLN A 28 -0.46 -4.38 -13.67
CA GLN A 28 0.22 -5.23 -12.69
C GLN A 28 -0.76 -5.80 -11.68
N GLU A 29 -0.54 -7.03 -11.23
CA GLU A 29 -1.24 -7.60 -10.09
C GLU A 29 -0.29 -7.66 -8.88
N ILE A 30 -0.79 -7.25 -7.72
CA ILE A 30 -0.04 -7.26 -6.47
C ILE A 30 -0.84 -8.03 -5.43
N ARG A 31 -0.25 -9.09 -4.88
CA ARG A 31 -0.86 -9.86 -3.81
C ARG A 31 -0.92 -9.03 -2.53
N THR A 32 -2.11 -8.88 -1.98
CA THR A 32 -2.40 -8.11 -0.77
C THR A 32 -3.24 -8.92 0.22
N CYS A 33 -3.35 -8.42 1.46
CA CYS A 33 -4.09 -9.06 2.54
C CYS A 33 -5.14 -8.08 3.08
N SER A 34 -6.39 -8.20 2.60
CA SER A 34 -7.48 -7.29 2.91
C SER A 34 -7.00 -5.84 2.81
N ALA A 35 -6.44 -5.48 1.65
CA ALA A 35 -5.98 -4.12 1.39
C ALA A 35 -7.16 -3.15 1.50
N LEU A 36 -7.01 -2.13 2.35
CA LEU A 36 -8.07 -1.13 2.57
C LEU A 36 -7.75 0.21 1.95
N ASP A 37 -6.47 0.50 1.76
CA ASP A 37 -6.00 1.74 1.18
C ASP A 37 -4.65 1.54 0.49
N TRP A 38 -4.39 2.38 -0.50
CA TRP A 38 -3.15 2.49 -1.25
C TRP A 38 -2.77 3.96 -1.35
N GLU A 39 -1.62 4.33 -0.80
CA GLU A 39 -1.16 5.70 -0.80
C GLU A 39 0.10 5.90 -1.65
N PHE A 40 0.08 6.95 -2.46
CA PHE A 40 1.21 7.34 -3.31
C PHE A 40 2.07 8.40 -2.64
N PHE A 41 3.39 8.25 -2.74
CA PHE A 41 4.31 9.29 -2.32
C PHE A 41 5.62 9.28 -3.12
N SER A 42 6.37 10.38 -3.03
CA SER A 42 7.67 10.50 -3.67
C SER A 42 8.76 10.97 -2.71
N VAL A 43 9.97 10.46 -2.95
CA VAL A 43 11.20 10.82 -2.24
C VAL A 43 12.26 11.16 -3.27
N GLY A 44 12.54 12.46 -3.46
CA GLY A 44 13.34 12.90 -4.60
C GLY A 44 12.66 12.56 -5.92
N GLU A 45 13.39 11.90 -6.81
CA GLU A 45 12.89 11.43 -8.12
C GLU A 45 12.27 10.03 -8.06
N ASP A 46 12.29 9.38 -6.88
CA ASP A 46 11.72 8.05 -6.69
C ASP A 46 10.24 8.11 -6.32
N TYR A 47 9.48 7.18 -6.90
CA TYR A 47 8.03 7.05 -6.73
C TYR A 47 7.68 5.77 -6.00
N PHE A 48 6.76 5.87 -5.05
CA PHE A 48 6.39 4.77 -4.17
C PHE A 48 4.87 4.65 -4.02
N LEU A 49 4.46 3.43 -3.71
CA LEU A 49 3.13 3.10 -3.20
C LEU A 49 3.28 2.39 -1.87
N VAL A 50 2.44 2.70 -0.89
CA VAL A 50 2.28 1.90 0.32
C VAL A 50 0.87 1.33 0.37
N VAL A 51 0.74 0.05 0.72
CA VAL A 51 -0.57 -0.60 0.90
C VAL A 51 -0.90 -0.80 2.37
N ALA A 52 -2.11 -0.40 2.78
CA ALA A 52 -2.68 -0.72 4.08
C ALA A 52 -3.25 -2.16 4.08
N ASN A 53 -2.41 -3.15 4.38
CA ASN A 53 -2.89 -4.51 4.62
C ASN A 53 -3.52 -4.61 6.01
N SER A 54 -4.77 -5.07 6.09
CA SER A 54 -5.51 -5.08 7.36
C SER A 54 -5.59 -6.45 8.01
N PHE A 55 -5.77 -7.53 7.24
CA PHE A 55 -6.14 -8.84 7.78
C PHE A 55 -5.84 -9.93 6.76
N ASP A 56 -5.23 -11.04 7.18
CA ASP A 56 -4.86 -12.15 6.27
C ASP A 56 -5.85 -13.32 6.30
N GLY A 57 -6.93 -13.22 7.09
CA GLY A 57 -7.87 -14.30 7.35
C GLY A 57 -7.72 -14.94 8.74
N ASN A 58 -6.58 -14.72 9.40
CA ASN A 58 -6.28 -15.28 10.72
C ASN A 58 -5.93 -14.19 11.75
N THR A 59 -5.14 -13.18 11.35
CA THR A 59 -4.63 -12.14 12.26
C THR A 59 -4.66 -10.75 11.64
N PHE A 60 -4.78 -9.73 12.49
CA PHE A 60 -4.60 -8.32 12.10
C PHE A 60 -3.13 -7.91 12.08
N SER A 61 -2.20 -8.74 12.57
CA SER A 61 -0.76 -8.48 12.54
C SER A 61 -0.18 -8.71 11.14
N VAL A 62 -0.51 -7.82 10.22
CA VAL A 62 -0.12 -7.90 8.81
C VAL A 62 0.63 -6.64 8.42
N ASN A 63 1.78 -6.83 7.78
CA ASN A 63 2.64 -5.72 7.39
C ASN A 63 2.02 -4.93 6.24
N SER A 64 2.10 -3.60 6.35
CA SER A 64 1.98 -2.71 5.20
C SER A 64 3.25 -2.81 4.37
N ILE A 65 3.13 -2.83 3.04
CA ILE A 65 4.28 -3.00 2.14
C ILE A 65 4.47 -1.73 1.32
N ILE A 66 5.71 -1.24 1.25
CA ILE A 66 6.09 -0.14 0.36
C ILE A 66 6.69 -0.76 -0.90
N TYR A 67 6.18 -0.33 -2.05
CA TYR A 67 6.67 -0.66 -3.37
C TYR A 67 7.32 0.58 -4.00
N ARG A 68 8.44 0.40 -4.69
CA ARG A 68 9.10 1.44 -5.49
C ARG A 68 8.85 1.18 -6.96
N TRP A 69 8.59 2.23 -7.73
CA TRP A 69 8.52 2.14 -9.18
C TRP A 69 9.91 1.86 -9.78
N GLN A 70 10.00 0.84 -10.64
CA GLN A 70 11.25 0.40 -11.28
C GLN A 70 11.17 0.42 -12.82
N GLY A 71 10.24 1.19 -13.39
CA GLY A 71 10.05 1.28 -14.83
C GLY A 71 9.50 -0.03 -15.40
N TYR A 72 10.34 -0.77 -16.15
CA TYR A 72 9.92 -2.00 -16.82
C TYR A 72 9.38 -3.08 -15.86
N GLU A 73 9.95 -3.19 -14.65
CA GLU A 73 9.50 -4.16 -13.64
C GLU A 73 8.21 -3.73 -12.91
N GLY A 74 7.71 -2.52 -13.16
CA GLY A 74 6.56 -1.97 -12.46
C GLY A 74 6.87 -1.60 -11.00
N PHE A 75 5.90 -1.78 -10.10
CA PHE A 75 6.10 -1.56 -8.67
C PHE A 75 6.69 -2.80 -7.99
N VAL A 76 7.87 -2.66 -7.38
CA VAL A 76 8.59 -3.75 -6.70
C VAL A 76 8.63 -3.48 -5.21
N ALA A 77 8.32 -4.50 -4.39
CA ALA A 77 8.34 -4.38 -2.93
C ALA A 77 9.76 -4.08 -2.43
N VAL A 78 9.92 -3.02 -1.65
CA VAL A 78 11.21 -2.55 -1.14
C VAL A 78 11.28 -2.43 0.38
N HIS A 79 10.15 -2.21 1.06
CA HIS A 79 10.11 -2.16 2.51
C HIS A 79 8.87 -2.86 3.06
N SER A 80 9.00 -3.36 4.28
CA SER A 80 7.91 -3.95 5.05
C SER A 80 7.78 -3.19 6.37
N LEU A 81 6.58 -2.66 6.64
CA LEU A 81 6.27 -1.91 7.85
C LEU A 81 5.37 -2.77 8.73
N PRO A 82 5.79 -3.11 9.96
CA PRO A 82 4.93 -3.83 10.89
C PRO A 82 3.76 -2.93 11.28
N THR A 83 2.56 -3.32 10.84
CA THR A 83 1.29 -2.67 11.16
C THR A 83 0.34 -3.70 11.73
N PHE A 84 -0.67 -3.24 12.46
CA PHE A 84 -1.70 -4.12 12.98
C PHE A 84 -3.07 -3.57 12.63
N GLY A 85 -3.81 -4.24 11.74
CA GLY A 85 -5.14 -3.81 11.30
C GLY A 85 -5.16 -2.44 10.63
N CYS A 86 -4.15 -2.15 9.81
CA CYS A 86 -4.01 -0.88 9.11
C CYS A 86 -5.26 -0.57 8.29
N ARG A 87 -5.76 0.67 8.39
CA ARG A 87 -6.96 1.11 7.67
C ARG A 87 -6.65 2.03 6.52
N ASP A 88 -5.69 2.92 6.73
CA ASP A 88 -5.45 4.06 5.86
C ASP A 88 -4.00 4.49 5.95
N TRP A 89 -3.42 4.92 4.84
CA TRP A 89 -2.13 5.59 4.76
C TRP A 89 -2.32 6.97 4.14
N GLU A 90 -1.60 7.97 4.64
CA GLU A 90 -1.62 9.31 4.08
C GLU A 90 -0.22 9.89 4.04
N ALA A 91 0.15 10.50 2.92
CA ALA A 91 1.39 11.23 2.75
C ALA A 91 1.15 12.73 2.87
N PHE A 92 1.97 13.41 3.68
CA PHE A 92 1.88 14.85 3.82
C PHE A 92 3.24 15.51 3.95
N ARG A 93 3.28 16.82 3.67
CA ARG A 93 4.50 17.63 3.70
C ARG A 93 4.31 18.85 4.57
N THR A 94 5.38 19.24 5.24
CA THR A 94 5.48 20.46 6.03
C THR A 94 6.83 21.12 5.77
N ALA A 95 7.04 22.33 6.30
CA ALA A 95 8.36 22.97 6.28
C ALA A 95 9.46 22.13 6.97
N ALA A 96 9.09 21.22 7.88
CA ALA A 96 10.03 20.35 8.60
C ALA A 96 10.39 19.05 7.85
N GLY A 97 9.68 18.73 6.76
CA GLY A 97 9.94 17.57 5.91
C GLY A 97 8.67 16.87 5.41
N SER A 98 8.88 15.68 4.85
CA SER A 98 7.84 14.79 4.34
C SER A 98 7.57 13.66 5.33
N TYR A 99 6.31 13.27 5.43
CA TYR A 99 5.83 12.31 6.42
C TYR A 99 4.83 11.35 5.79
N LEU A 100 4.76 10.16 6.37
CA LEU A 100 3.65 9.23 6.20
C LEU A 100 2.92 9.10 7.54
N VAL A 101 1.62 8.94 7.53
CA VAL A 101 0.83 8.56 8.70
C VAL A 101 -0.03 7.36 8.34
N TYR A 102 -0.22 6.45 9.29
CA TYR A 102 -1.22 5.41 9.14
C TYR A 102 -2.19 5.38 10.31
N SER A 103 -3.41 4.94 10.04
CA SER A 103 -4.42 4.71 11.06
C SER A 103 -4.69 3.21 11.27
N SER A 104 -5.03 2.85 12.51
CA SER A 104 -5.47 1.51 12.85
C SER A 104 -6.62 1.57 13.86
N ALA A 105 -7.67 0.80 13.61
CA ALA A 105 -8.75 0.57 14.58
C ALA A 105 -8.46 -0.61 15.52
N LYS A 106 -7.27 -1.20 15.40
CA LYS A 106 -6.83 -2.41 16.12
C LYS A 106 -5.63 -2.15 17.03
N GLU A 107 -5.05 -0.95 16.97
CA GLU A 107 -4.03 -0.46 17.89
C GLU A 107 -4.54 0.79 18.62
N PRO A 108 -4.08 1.06 19.85
CA PRO A 108 -4.47 2.28 20.57
C PRO A 108 -3.89 3.56 19.95
N LEU A 109 -2.84 3.46 19.11
CA LEU A 109 -2.13 4.59 18.55
C LEU A 109 -1.89 4.41 17.04
N SER A 110 -2.31 5.41 16.27
CA SER A 110 -1.81 5.68 14.92
C SER A 110 -0.36 6.17 14.97
N ARG A 111 0.41 6.03 13.88
CA ARG A 111 1.82 6.47 13.85
C ARG A 111 2.08 7.42 12.70
N VAL A 112 2.94 8.40 12.96
CA VAL A 112 3.51 9.30 11.97
C VAL A 112 4.99 8.96 11.79
N LEU A 113 5.42 8.73 10.55
CA LEU A 113 6.78 8.40 10.16
C LEU A 113 7.36 9.57 9.37
N LYS A 114 8.57 10.02 9.74
CA LYS A 114 9.30 11.03 8.97
C LYS A 114 10.14 10.34 7.89
N LEU A 115 9.96 10.75 6.63
CA LEU A 115 10.80 10.31 5.53
C LEU A 115 12.17 10.97 5.65
N ARG A 116 13.24 10.19 5.64
CA ARG A 116 14.63 10.68 5.67
C ARG A 116 15.30 10.34 4.35
N THR A 117 15.74 11.37 3.64
CA THR A 117 16.70 11.26 2.55
C THR A 117 18.10 11.39 3.15
N GLY A 118 19.00 10.47 2.79
CA GLY A 118 20.42 10.55 3.17
C GLY A 118 21.11 11.75 2.55
#